data_AF-A0A8B8ZVU7-F1
#
_entry.id   AF-A0A8B8ZVU7-F1
#
_cell.length_a   1.000
_cell.length_b   1.000
_cell.length_c   1.000
_cell.angle_alpha   90.00
_cell.angle_beta   90.00
_cell.angle_gamma   90.00
#
_symmetry.space_group_name_H-M   'P 1'
#
loop_
_entity.id
_entity.type
_entity.pdbx_description
1 polymer ?
#
loop_
_entity_poly.entity_id
_entity_poly.type
_entity_poly.pdbx_seq_one_letter_code
_entity_poly.pdbx_strand_id
1 'polypeptide(L)'
;MEGARKLLVEKVTDVEGAEEIKRNVIEFLKEKFVQLLHLLDDFGRFFTEKVDQLFPPATRAETLHRWVHVGLTVVLPVALAVLFLFYCCRCCCCRNGGRAAGKMMKAPGRGGPLMPRASFESNPQAYFRGLHAGKDLVY
;
A
#
# COMPACT_ATOMS: atom_id res chain seq x y z
N MET A 1 46.71 -2.31 35.22
CA MET A 1 45.97 -1.03 35.08
C MET A 1 45.58 -0.69 33.64
N GLU A 2 46.17 -1.34 32.62
CA GLU A 2 45.91 -1.00 31.20
C GLU A 2 44.54 -1.47 30.68
N GLY A 3 44.03 -2.59 31.18
CA GLY A 3 42.72 -3.12 30.77
C GLY A 3 41.54 -2.21 31.14
N ALA A 4 41.59 -1.58 32.32
CA ALA A 4 40.56 -0.64 32.76
C ALA A 4 40.53 0.63 31.88
N ARG A 5 41.70 1.09 31.41
CA ARG A 5 41.79 2.25 30.51
C ARG A 5 41.19 1.96 29.13
N LYS A 6 41.40 0.76 28.58
CA LYS A 6 40.79 0.35 27.31
C LYS A 6 39.26 0.31 27.39
N LEU A 7 38.72 -0.26 28.47
CA LEU A 7 37.27 -0.31 28.71
C LEU A 7 36.64 1.09 28.86
N LEU A 8 37.33 2.03 29.49
CA LEU A 8 36.83 3.40 29.61
C LEU A 8 36.83 4.12 28.27
N VAL A 9 37.87 3.95 27.45
CA VAL A 9 37.94 4.57 26.11
C VAL A 9 36.84 4.03 25.20
N GLU A 10 36.62 2.71 25.19
CA GLU A 10 35.58 2.07 24.37
C GLU A 10 34.18 2.55 24.76
N LYS A 11 33.88 2.66 26.06
CA LYS A 11 32.61 3.22 26.54
C LYS A 11 32.43 4.69 26.18
N VAL A 12 33.48 5.50 26.27
CA VAL A 12 33.40 6.93 25.92
C VAL A 12 33.09 7.08 24.42
N THR A 13 33.75 6.30 23.56
CA THR A 13 33.48 6.34 22.11
C THR A 13 32.08 5.86 21.73
N ASP A 14 31.55 4.85 22.43
CA ASP A 14 30.19 4.35 22.20
C ASP A 14 29.13 5.39 22.61
N VAL A 15 29.33 6.08 23.74
CA VAL A 15 28.45 7.15 24.22
C VAL A 15 28.49 8.36 23.29
N GLU A 16 29.65 8.76 22.80
CA GLU A 16 29.81 9.89 21.89
C GLU A 16 29.14 9.62 20.53
N GLY A 17 29.33 8.41 19.98
CA GLY A 17 28.64 7.98 18.76
C GLY A 17 27.12 7.91 18.95
N ALA A 18 26.63 7.45 20.10
CA ALA A 18 25.21 7.41 20.40
C ALA A 18 24.58 8.81 20.49
N GLU A 19 25.29 9.80 21.07
CA GLU A 19 24.83 11.18 21.14
C GLU A 19 24.81 11.87 19.78
N GLU A 20 25.77 11.57 18.90
CA GLU A 20 25.80 12.08 17.53
C GLU A 20 24.64 11.50 16.68
N ILE A 21 24.36 10.20 16.80
CA ILE A 21 23.20 9.56 16.15
C ILE A 21 21.89 10.17 16.65
N LYS A 22 21.73 10.36 17.97
CA LYS A 22 20.53 11.00 18.53
C LYS A 22 20.33 12.41 17.98
N ARG A 23 21.40 13.22 17.89
CA ARG A 23 21.31 14.57 17.33
C ARG A 23 20.86 14.55 15.87
N ASN A 24 21.45 13.68 15.04
CA ASN A 24 21.06 13.54 13.64
C ASN A 24 19.59 13.13 13.49
N VAL A 25 19.12 12.19 14.33
CA VAL A 25 17.71 11.79 14.34
C VAL A 25 16.80 12.94 14.79
N ILE A 26 17.19 13.71 15.81
CA ILE A 26 16.42 14.87 16.29
C ILE A 26 16.33 15.95 15.22
N GLU A 27 17.42 16.26 14.51
CA GLU A 27 17.39 17.24 13.42
C GLU A 27 16.51 16.77 12.26
N PHE A 28 16.61 15.50 11.86
CA PHE A 28 15.75 14.93 10.82
C PHE A 28 14.27 14.93 11.22
N LEU A 29 13.96 14.58 12.48
CA LEU A 29 12.61 14.71 13.01
C LEU A 29 12.15 16.16 12.94
N LYS A 30 12.96 17.10 13.43
CA LYS A 30 12.60 18.52 13.48
C LYS A 30 12.28 19.07 12.09
N GLU A 31 13.09 18.75 11.07
CA GLU A 31 12.82 19.14 9.69
C GLU A 31 11.48 18.59 9.17
N LYS A 32 11.20 17.32 9.42
CA LYS A 32 9.93 16.68 9.00
C LYS A 32 8.72 17.23 9.76
N PHE A 33 8.89 17.51 11.05
CA PHE A 33 7.84 18.12 11.88
C PHE A 33 7.54 19.55 11.44
N VAL A 34 8.54 20.34 11.05
CA VAL A 34 8.31 21.70 10.52
C VAL A 34 7.51 21.63 9.22
N GLN A 35 7.85 20.70 8.32
CA GLN A 35 7.09 20.47 7.09
C GLN A 35 5.62 20.07 7.37
N LEU A 36 5.41 19.19 8.35
CA LEU A 36 4.08 18.77 8.78
C LEU A 36 3.30 19.92 9.43
N LEU A 37 3.96 20.75 10.24
CA LEU A 37 3.35 21.90 10.92
C LEU A 37 2.90 22.96 9.93
N HIS A 38 3.66 23.23 8.86
CA HIS A 38 3.21 24.13 7.80
C HIS A 38 1.95 23.62 7.11
N LEU A 39 1.93 22.33 6.77
CA LEU A 39 0.76 21.70 6.16
C LEU A 39 -0.44 21.71 7.12
N LEU A 40 -0.20 21.55 8.43
CA LEU A 40 -1.22 21.61 9.47
C LEU A 40 -1.71 23.04 9.75
N ASP A 41 -0.88 24.09 9.58
CA ASP A 41 -1.30 25.50 9.72
C ASP A 41 -2.24 25.88 8.57
N ASP A 42 -1.91 25.49 7.34
CA ASP A 42 -2.77 25.69 6.16
C ASP A 42 -4.09 24.92 6.33
N PHE A 43 -4.02 23.66 6.78
CA PHE A 43 -5.20 22.86 7.05
C PHE A 43 -6.01 23.41 8.23
N GLY A 44 -5.35 23.94 9.25
CA GLY A 44 -5.94 24.50 10.46
C GLY A 44 -6.69 25.80 10.20
N ARG A 45 -6.17 26.68 9.33
CA ARG A 45 -6.90 27.88 8.86
C ARG A 45 -8.17 27.51 8.10
N PHE A 46 -8.08 26.53 7.20
CA PHE A 46 -9.25 26.03 6.49
C PHE A 46 -10.27 25.39 7.44
N PHE A 47 -9.79 24.65 8.44
CA PHE A 47 -10.64 24.00 9.40
C PHE A 47 -11.27 24.99 10.38
N THR A 48 -10.56 26.02 10.83
CA THR A 48 -11.11 27.06 11.72
C THR A 48 -12.20 27.87 11.05
N GLU A 49 -12.00 28.30 9.80
CA GLU A 49 -13.02 28.97 8.99
C GLU A 49 -14.27 28.10 8.82
N LYS A 50 -14.09 26.79 8.56
CA LYS A 50 -15.20 25.84 8.43
C LYS A 50 -15.83 25.47 9.76
N VAL A 51 -15.08 25.40 10.84
CA VAL A 51 -15.57 25.07 12.19
C VAL A 51 -16.45 26.21 12.71
N ASP A 52 -16.06 27.47 12.51
CA ASP A 52 -16.90 28.60 12.90
C ASP A 52 -18.18 28.68 12.05
N GLN A 53 -18.12 28.23 10.79
CA GLN A 53 -19.29 28.12 9.92
C GLN A 53 -20.21 26.93 10.29
N LEU A 54 -19.64 25.83 10.81
CA LEU A 54 -20.37 24.60 11.14
C LEU A 54 -20.83 24.53 12.61
N PHE A 55 -20.25 25.32 13.52
CA PHE A 55 -20.49 25.19 14.96
C PHE A 55 -20.65 26.56 15.66
N PRO A 56 -21.90 27.04 15.86
CA PRO A 56 -22.15 28.17 16.75
C PRO A 56 -21.69 27.84 18.20
N PRO A 57 -21.10 28.81 18.92
CA PRO A 57 -20.29 28.57 20.12
C PRO A 57 -21.05 28.04 21.35
N ALA A 58 -22.39 28.04 21.32
CA ALA A 58 -23.23 27.75 22.50
C ALA A 58 -23.45 26.25 22.80
N THR A 59 -23.11 25.31 21.90
CA THR A 59 -23.41 23.86 22.07
C THR A 59 -22.19 22.94 21.84
N ARG A 60 -20.97 23.45 22.02
CA ARG A 60 -19.73 22.77 21.57
C ARG A 60 -19.50 21.37 22.16
N ALA A 61 -19.73 21.15 23.46
CA ALA A 61 -19.34 19.90 24.11
C ALA A 61 -20.22 18.69 23.74
N GLU A 62 -21.54 18.88 23.73
CA GLU A 62 -22.50 17.79 23.47
C GLU A 62 -22.53 17.39 21.98
N THR A 63 -22.38 18.37 21.09
CA THR A 63 -22.35 18.14 19.64
C THR A 63 -21.01 17.52 19.22
N LEU A 64 -19.88 17.94 19.82
CA LEU A 64 -18.57 17.34 19.52
C LEU A 64 -18.53 15.86 19.83
N HIS A 65 -19.06 15.41 20.96
CA HIS A 65 -19.05 13.98 21.29
C HIS A 65 -19.85 13.18 20.26
N ARG A 66 -20.97 13.72 19.77
CA ARG A 66 -21.78 13.09 18.72
C ARG A 66 -21.05 13.06 17.38
N TRP A 67 -20.37 14.13 16.99
CA TRP A 67 -19.58 14.18 15.75
C TRP A 67 -18.31 13.34 15.81
N VAL A 68 -17.66 13.24 16.98
CA VAL A 68 -16.53 12.32 17.21
C VAL A 68 -17.03 10.89 17.14
N HIS A 69 -18.19 10.59 17.73
CA HIS A 69 -18.78 9.25 17.64
C HIS A 69 -19.17 8.93 16.19
N VAL A 70 -19.78 9.85 15.44
CA VAL A 70 -20.11 9.67 14.01
C VAL A 70 -18.83 9.55 13.17
N GLY A 71 -17.82 10.37 13.43
CA GLY A 71 -16.51 10.28 12.79
C GLY A 71 -15.87 8.91 13.05
N LEU A 72 -15.81 8.48 14.31
CA LEU A 72 -15.23 7.20 14.71
C LEU A 72 -16.05 6.00 14.22
N THR A 73 -17.38 6.09 14.17
CA THR A 73 -18.24 4.96 13.77
C THR A 73 -18.53 4.90 12.29
N VAL A 74 -18.35 5.98 11.53
CA VAL A 74 -18.60 6.00 10.08
C VAL A 74 -17.28 6.11 9.32
N VAL A 75 -16.42 7.06 9.69
CA VAL A 75 -15.15 7.29 8.95
C VAL A 75 -14.17 6.16 9.20
N LEU A 76 -14.07 5.63 10.43
CA LEU A 76 -13.17 4.51 10.72
C LEU A 76 -13.52 3.24 9.94
N PRO A 77 -14.76 2.70 9.95
CA PRO A 77 -15.06 1.50 9.16
C PRO A 77 -15.03 1.77 7.66
N VAL A 78 -15.39 2.96 7.18
CA VAL A 78 -15.22 3.30 5.75
C VAL A 78 -13.75 3.30 5.36
N ALA A 79 -12.88 3.92 6.16
CA ALA A 79 -11.44 3.92 5.93
C ALA A 79 -10.87 2.50 5.99
N LEU A 80 -11.27 1.69 6.98
CA LEU A 80 -10.85 0.28 7.09
C LEU A 80 -11.39 -0.57 5.94
N ALA A 81 -12.62 -0.35 5.48
CA ALA A 81 -13.20 -1.05 4.35
C ALA A 81 -12.49 -0.67 3.04
N VAL A 82 -12.19 0.62 2.83
CA VAL A 82 -11.41 1.09 1.68
C VAL A 82 -9.99 0.54 1.73
N LEU A 83 -9.35 0.53 2.90
CA LEU A 83 -8.03 -0.04 3.10
C LEU A 83 -8.05 -1.56 2.83
N PHE A 84 -9.03 -2.27 3.38
CA PHE A 84 -9.23 -3.70 3.16
C PHE A 84 -9.51 -4.00 1.70
N LEU A 85 -10.37 -3.24 1.03
CA LEU A 85 -10.60 -3.33 -0.42
C LEU A 85 -9.33 -3.03 -1.21
N PHE A 86 -8.53 -2.05 -0.81
CA PHE A 86 -7.27 -1.74 -1.47
C PHE A 86 -6.26 -2.89 -1.33
N TYR A 87 -6.12 -3.46 -0.12
CA TYR A 87 -5.29 -4.64 0.11
C TYR A 87 -5.85 -5.89 -0.59
N CYS A 88 -7.16 -6.12 -0.56
CA CYS A 88 -7.81 -7.23 -1.26
C CYS A 88 -7.71 -7.07 -2.78
N CYS A 89 -7.90 -5.88 -3.35
CA CYS A 89 -7.71 -5.68 -4.79
C CYS A 89 -6.24 -5.85 -5.17
N ARG A 90 -5.30 -5.43 -4.33
CA ARG A 90 -3.86 -5.62 -4.59
C ARG A 90 -3.40 -7.07 -4.38
N CYS A 91 -4.05 -7.83 -3.50
CA CYS A 91 -3.72 -9.22 -3.19
C CYS A 91 -4.54 -10.26 -3.97
N CYS A 92 -5.79 -9.98 -4.34
CA CYS A 92 -6.71 -10.90 -5.00
C CYS A 92 -6.80 -10.65 -6.51
N CYS A 93 -6.71 -9.41 -7.00
CA CYS A 93 -6.70 -9.15 -8.45
C CYS A 93 -5.32 -9.42 -9.09
N CYS A 94 -4.26 -9.55 -8.30
CA CYS A 94 -2.92 -9.91 -8.79
C CYS A 94 -2.54 -11.38 -8.49
N ARG A 95 -3.33 -12.12 -7.70
CA ARG A 95 -3.00 -13.50 -7.28
C ARG A 95 -4.07 -14.55 -7.62
N ASN A 96 -5.27 -14.15 -8.02
CA ASN A 96 -6.09 -14.97 -8.90
C ASN A 96 -5.55 -14.73 -10.32
N GLY A 97 -4.65 -15.55 -10.87
CA GLY A 97 -4.81 -17.00 -10.79
C GLY A 97 -6.18 -17.43 -11.33
N GLY A 98 -6.89 -16.55 -12.05
CA GLY A 98 -7.93 -16.93 -12.96
C GLY A 98 -7.28 -17.91 -13.91
N ARG A 99 -7.43 -19.21 -13.58
CA ARG A 99 -7.39 -20.30 -14.53
C ARG A 99 -7.99 -19.73 -15.80
N ALA A 100 -7.16 -19.63 -16.80
CA ALA A 100 -7.51 -19.11 -18.08
C ALA A 100 -8.71 -19.89 -18.64
N ALA A 101 -9.93 -19.48 -18.28
CA ALA A 101 -10.98 -19.29 -19.25
C ALA A 101 -10.58 -18.09 -20.12
N GLY A 102 -9.35 -18.12 -20.64
CA GLY A 102 -8.93 -17.23 -21.69
C GLY A 102 -9.88 -17.45 -22.85
N LYS A 103 -10.16 -16.38 -23.60
CA LYS A 103 -11.06 -16.43 -24.76
C LYS A 103 -10.78 -17.71 -25.55
N MET A 104 -11.78 -18.58 -25.66
CA MET A 104 -11.66 -19.77 -26.50
C MET A 104 -11.71 -19.33 -27.95
N MET A 105 -10.92 -19.95 -28.81
CA MET A 105 -10.91 -19.70 -30.25
C MET A 105 -10.96 -21.01 -31.01
N LYS A 106 -11.48 -21.00 -32.24
CA LYS A 106 -11.37 -22.18 -33.11
C LYS A 106 -9.91 -22.43 -33.44
N ALA A 107 -9.47 -23.65 -33.23
CA ALA A 107 -8.11 -24.11 -33.47
C ALA A 107 -7.79 -24.05 -34.99
N PRO A 108 -6.85 -23.21 -35.43
CA PRO A 108 -6.55 -23.01 -36.85
C PRO A 108 -6.05 -24.29 -37.52
N GLY A 109 -6.72 -24.74 -38.59
CA GLY A 109 -6.29 -25.93 -39.34
C GLY A 109 -6.67 -27.29 -38.71
N ARG A 110 -7.50 -27.31 -37.65
CA ARG A 110 -7.99 -28.55 -37.01
C ARG A 110 -9.47 -28.88 -37.23
N GLY A 111 -10.15 -28.19 -38.14
CA GLY A 111 -11.53 -28.53 -38.49
C GLY A 111 -12.60 -28.17 -37.45
N GLY A 112 -12.33 -27.24 -36.52
CA GLY A 112 -13.35 -26.69 -35.62
C GLY A 112 -13.23 -26.88 -34.09
N PRO A 113 -12.32 -27.70 -33.52
CA PRO A 113 -12.13 -27.76 -32.07
C PRO A 113 -11.80 -26.39 -31.47
N LEU A 114 -12.29 -26.14 -30.25
CA LEU A 114 -11.99 -24.92 -29.51
C LEU A 114 -10.71 -25.08 -28.69
N MET A 115 -9.89 -24.03 -28.65
CA MET A 115 -8.67 -23.95 -27.86
C MET A 115 -8.58 -22.65 -27.06
N PRO A 116 -7.91 -22.62 -25.90
CA PRO A 116 -7.60 -21.39 -25.21
C PRO A 116 -6.70 -20.53 -26.10
N ARG A 117 -7.15 -19.31 -26.41
CA ARG A 117 -6.37 -18.36 -27.22
C ARG A 117 -5.00 -18.06 -26.61
N ALA A 118 -4.92 -18.01 -25.28
CA ALA A 118 -3.66 -17.82 -24.56
C ALA A 118 -2.63 -18.91 -24.86
N SER A 119 -3.06 -20.17 -25.02
CA SER A 119 -2.16 -21.28 -25.37
C SER A 119 -1.65 -21.18 -26.81
N PHE A 120 -2.43 -20.60 -27.73
CA PHE A 120 -1.97 -20.31 -29.09
C PHE A 120 -1.00 -19.14 -29.12
N GLU A 121 -1.36 -18.03 -28.47
CA GLU A 121 -0.59 -16.79 -28.46
C GLU A 121 0.74 -16.94 -27.73
N SER A 122 0.82 -17.82 -26.72
CA SER A 122 2.07 -18.08 -25.99
C SER A 122 3.11 -18.81 -26.84
N ASN A 123 2.70 -19.75 -27.71
CA ASN A 123 3.61 -20.49 -28.57
C ASN A 123 2.95 -21.01 -29.87
N PRO A 124 2.81 -20.16 -30.89
CA PRO A 124 2.17 -20.55 -32.15
C PRO A 124 3.01 -21.59 -32.92
N GLN A 125 4.34 -21.57 -32.79
CA GLN A 125 5.20 -22.53 -33.50
C GLN A 125 5.03 -23.96 -32.97
N ALA A 126 4.91 -24.14 -31.65
CA ALA A 126 4.66 -25.45 -31.06
C ALA A 126 3.30 -26.01 -31.49
N TYR A 127 2.29 -25.14 -31.60
CA TYR A 127 0.98 -25.50 -32.12
C TYR A 127 1.06 -26.09 -33.54
N PHE A 128 1.68 -25.37 -34.49
CA PHE A 128 1.80 -25.86 -35.87
C PHE A 128 2.71 -27.08 -36.01
N ARG A 129 3.77 -27.19 -35.19
CA ARG A 129 4.58 -28.41 -35.12
C ARG A 129 3.76 -29.61 -34.66
N GLY A 130 2.93 -29.45 -33.62
CA GLY A 130 2.02 -30.49 -33.16
C GLY A 130 0.93 -30.83 -34.18
N LEU A 131 0.47 -29.83 -34.95
CA LEU A 131 -0.49 -30.01 -36.04
C LEU A 131 0.10 -30.88 -37.15
N HIS A 132 1.31 -30.58 -37.63
CA HIS A 132 1.98 -31.38 -38.66
C HIS A 132 2.35 -32.79 -38.17
N ALA A 133 2.61 -32.93 -36.86
CA ALA A 133 2.87 -34.23 -36.25
C ALA A 133 1.59 -35.04 -35.96
N GLY A 134 0.39 -34.53 -36.30
CA GLY A 134 -0.88 -35.23 -36.06
C GLY A 134 -1.24 -35.44 -34.59
N LYS A 135 -0.66 -34.66 -33.67
CA LYS A 135 -0.94 -34.77 -32.22
C LYS A 135 -2.28 -34.18 -31.88
N ASP A 136 -2.95 -34.61 -30.82
CA ASP A 136 -4.17 -33.97 -30.32
C ASP A 136 -3.91 -32.68 -29.54
N LEU A 137 -4.97 -31.89 -29.33
CA LEU A 137 -4.93 -30.67 -28.52
C LEU A 137 -4.84 -31.06 -27.04
N VAL A 138 -3.63 -31.01 -26.49
CA VAL A 138 -3.38 -31.20 -25.06
C VAL A 138 -3.13 -29.82 -24.44
N TYR A 139 -3.93 -29.45 -23.44
CA TYR A 139 -3.82 -28.18 -22.70
C TYR A 139 -3.22 -28.39 -21.32
#